data_AF-A0A7V9MJG3-F1
#
_entry.id   AF-A0A7V9MJG3-F1
#
_cell.length_a   1.000
_cell.length_b   1.000
_cell.length_c   1.000
_cell.angle_alpha   90.00
_cell.angle_beta   90.00
_cell.angle_gamma   90.00
#
_symmetry.space_group_name_H-M   'P 1'
#
loop_
_entity.id
_entity.type
_entity.pdbx_description
1 polymer ?
#
loop_
_entity_poly.entity_id
_entity_poly.type
_entity_poly.pdbx_seq_one_letter_code
_entity_poly.pdbx_strand_id
1 'polypeptide(L)'
;MAKTIDRPAAARASREAEAPGVCHVVYANGLRRAEALGPDVQVALYARCLHKGRPGLVELWAAKRTDRGAKLAMTTSRRDPAYFPRAGDQRAVTRLARRHREAGDEVFASPLTRAEPEPGKHAVTSGAVVWVDIDDAHQIARLRAFAQRPHLVVASGSGGVHAYWRLSSDLEGERIDAANRRLARGLGGDMQATDRGRSLRLPGTVNGKVGRSCRVVFADLAGRALSPSELLDALPADPKPVAEATPRRSPALAADEADRIAPPEYFRVLTGLSVPERGGHVLCPLHEERTPSCLVYAEPERGWWCFGACGKGGRLYDLASALGGGPVGRELHGEAFLEARRWARAALGLER
;
A
#
# COMPACT_ATOMS: atom_id res chain seq x y z
N MET A 1 19.53 41.21 -45.70
CA MET A 1 19.94 39.88 -45.18
C MET A 1 19.90 39.92 -43.66
N ALA A 2 18.99 39.16 -43.03
CA ALA A 2 19.09 38.56 -41.68
C ALA A 2 17.68 38.29 -41.12
N LYS A 3 17.19 37.10 -41.49
CA LYS A 3 16.23 36.18 -40.84
C LYS A 3 15.37 36.69 -39.68
N THR A 4 14.10 36.93 -39.99
CA THR A 4 12.97 36.77 -39.07
C THR A 4 12.94 35.32 -38.60
N ILE A 5 13.20 35.08 -37.31
CA ILE A 5 13.09 33.75 -36.70
C ILE A 5 11.63 33.56 -36.31
N ASP A 6 10.94 32.74 -37.09
CA ASP A 6 9.59 32.28 -36.86
C ASP A 6 9.54 31.47 -35.55
N ARG A 7 8.71 31.89 -34.59
CA ARG A 7 8.49 31.14 -33.34
C ARG A 7 7.52 30.01 -33.66
N PRO A 8 7.88 28.72 -33.45
CA PRO A 8 6.95 27.64 -33.71
C PRO A 8 5.78 27.75 -32.72
N ALA A 9 4.57 27.78 -33.28
CA ALA A 9 3.31 27.76 -32.57
C ALA A 9 3.31 26.59 -31.56
N ALA A 10 3.10 26.92 -30.28
CA ALA A 10 2.89 25.94 -29.24
C ALA A 10 1.74 25.01 -29.67
N ALA A 11 2.03 23.72 -29.77
CA ALA A 11 1.09 22.68 -30.13
C ALA A 11 -0.10 22.70 -29.16
N ARG A 12 -1.21 23.31 -29.59
CA ARG A 12 -2.55 22.92 -29.16
C ARG A 12 -2.75 21.50 -29.68
N ALA A 13 -2.34 20.52 -28.89
CA ALA A 13 -2.76 19.14 -29.11
C ALA A 13 -4.29 19.12 -29.03
N SER A 14 -4.91 18.92 -30.18
CA SER A 14 -6.32 18.60 -30.35
C SER A 14 -6.67 17.47 -29.38
N ARG A 15 -7.63 17.73 -28.49
CA ARG A 15 -8.30 16.70 -27.68
C ARG A 15 -9.18 15.88 -28.62
N GLU A 16 -8.59 15.01 -29.44
CA GLU A 16 -9.35 13.94 -30.06
C GLU A 16 -9.80 13.00 -28.94
N ALA A 17 -11.12 12.86 -28.78
CA ALA A 17 -11.70 11.98 -27.79
C ALA A 17 -11.33 10.53 -28.15
N GLU A 18 -10.35 9.97 -27.42
CA GLU A 18 -10.00 8.55 -27.47
C GLU A 18 -11.28 7.72 -27.34
N ALA A 19 -11.55 6.82 -28.29
CA ALA A 19 -12.77 6.03 -28.32
C ALA A 19 -12.95 5.29 -26.97
N PRO A 20 -14.16 5.29 -26.37
CA PRO A 20 -14.37 4.69 -25.05
C PRO A 20 -14.08 3.20 -25.13
N GLY A 21 -12.95 2.79 -24.59
CA GLY A 21 -12.58 1.40 -24.62
C GLY A 21 -13.55 0.55 -23.80
N VAL A 22 -13.84 -0.65 -24.29
CA VAL A 22 -14.86 -1.57 -23.73
C VAL A 22 -14.50 -2.00 -22.30
N CYS A 23 -15.50 -2.03 -21.43
CA CYS A 23 -15.47 -2.64 -20.10
C CYS A 23 -16.27 -3.95 -20.10
N HIS A 24 -15.71 -5.01 -19.55
CA HIS A 24 -16.42 -6.27 -19.35
C HIS A 24 -17.06 -6.29 -17.96
N VAL A 25 -18.39 -6.34 -17.89
CA VAL A 25 -19.14 -6.37 -16.64
C VAL A 25 -19.85 -7.70 -16.47
N VAL A 26 -19.68 -8.33 -15.31
CA VAL A 26 -20.48 -9.48 -14.86
C VAL A 26 -21.49 -8.98 -13.85
N TYR A 27 -22.78 -9.03 -14.19
CA TYR A 27 -23.88 -8.58 -13.34
C TYR A 27 -24.30 -9.66 -12.36
N ALA A 28 -24.97 -9.27 -11.27
CA ALA A 28 -25.39 -10.17 -10.19
C ALA A 28 -26.24 -11.37 -10.64
N ASN A 29 -26.94 -11.27 -11.77
CA ASN A 29 -27.69 -12.37 -12.38
C ASN A 29 -26.81 -13.31 -13.26
N GLY A 30 -25.49 -13.15 -13.23
CA GLY A 30 -24.52 -13.89 -14.05
C GLY A 30 -24.36 -13.37 -15.48
N LEU A 31 -25.16 -12.39 -15.91
CA LEU A 31 -25.08 -11.83 -17.26
C LEU A 31 -23.73 -11.16 -17.47
N ARG A 32 -23.10 -11.42 -18.62
CA ARG A 32 -21.84 -10.79 -19.01
C ARG A 32 -22.09 -9.84 -20.16
N ARG A 33 -21.62 -8.60 -20.04
CA ARG A 33 -21.71 -7.61 -21.11
C ARG A 33 -20.37 -6.93 -21.34
N ALA A 34 -20.14 -6.57 -22.60
CA ALA A 34 -19.09 -5.67 -23.03
C ALA A 34 -19.75 -4.31 -23.31
N GLU A 35 -19.43 -3.30 -22.51
CA GLU A 35 -20.10 -2.00 -22.55
C GLU A 35 -19.08 -0.86 -22.65
N ALA A 36 -19.42 0.17 -23.43
CA ALA A 36 -18.72 1.44 -23.42
C ALA A 36 -19.31 2.29 -22.26
N LEU A 37 -18.56 2.39 -21.16
CA LEU A 37 -19.02 3.10 -19.98
C LEU A 37 -18.56 4.56 -19.99
N GLY A 38 -19.51 5.47 -19.81
CA GLY A 38 -19.21 6.90 -19.62
C GLY A 38 -18.39 7.14 -18.34
N PRO A 39 -17.64 8.27 -18.25
CA PRO A 39 -16.73 8.53 -17.13
C PRO A 39 -17.37 8.43 -15.74
N ASP A 40 -18.58 8.96 -15.57
CA ASP A 40 -19.27 8.92 -14.28
C ASP A 40 -19.78 7.54 -13.91
N VAL A 41 -20.18 6.75 -14.92
CA VAL A 41 -20.58 5.36 -14.73
C VAL A 41 -19.39 4.53 -14.26
N GLN A 42 -18.19 4.82 -14.75
CA GLN A 42 -16.96 4.16 -14.29
C GLN A 42 -16.61 4.52 -12.84
N VAL A 43 -16.69 5.80 -12.45
CA VAL A 43 -16.49 6.22 -11.05
C VAL A 43 -17.52 5.56 -10.12
N ALA A 44 -18.78 5.58 -10.55
CA ALA A 44 -19.89 4.93 -9.87
C ALA A 44 -19.65 3.43 -9.67
N LEU A 45 -19.17 2.74 -10.71
CA LEU A 45 -18.87 1.31 -10.68
C LEU A 45 -17.71 0.99 -9.74
N TYR A 46 -16.64 1.80 -9.77
CA TYR A 46 -15.50 1.70 -8.85
C TYR A 46 -15.96 1.81 -7.38
N ALA A 47 -16.68 2.88 -7.04
CA ALA A 47 -17.17 3.12 -5.69
C ALA A 47 -18.16 2.03 -5.25
N ARG A 48 -19.04 1.57 -6.15
CA ARG A 48 -19.93 0.44 -5.87
C ARG A 48 -19.17 -0.84 -5.54
N CYS A 49 -18.09 -1.12 -6.28
CA CYS A 49 -17.32 -2.34 -6.09
C CYS A 49 -16.55 -2.33 -4.77
N LEU A 50 -15.91 -1.20 -4.44
CA LEU A 50 -14.98 -1.15 -3.31
C LEU A 50 -15.62 -0.67 -2.00
N HIS A 51 -16.59 0.24 -2.07
CA HIS A 51 -17.06 1.02 -0.92
C HIS A 51 -18.50 0.73 -0.51
N LYS A 52 -19.29 0.06 -1.35
CA LYS A 52 -20.69 -0.26 -1.04
C LYS A 52 -20.81 -1.07 0.25
N GLY A 53 -21.59 -0.55 1.20
CA GLY A 53 -21.85 -1.19 2.49
C GLY A 53 -20.68 -1.11 3.48
N ARG A 54 -19.63 -0.34 3.15
CA ARG A 54 -18.49 -0.13 4.06
C ARG A 54 -18.70 1.12 4.92
N PRO A 55 -18.24 1.12 6.18
CA PRO A 55 -18.27 2.30 7.03
C PRO A 55 -17.13 3.26 6.66
N GLY A 56 -17.20 4.47 7.22
CA GLY A 56 -16.14 5.47 7.09
C GLY A 56 -16.18 6.27 5.79
N LEU A 57 -15.03 6.85 5.47
CA LEU A 57 -14.87 7.87 4.44
C LEU A 57 -13.94 7.40 3.32
N VAL A 58 -14.20 7.84 2.09
CA VAL A 58 -13.32 7.58 0.93
C VAL A 58 -12.54 8.85 0.67
N GLU A 59 -11.21 8.78 0.73
CA GLU A 59 -10.39 9.94 0.34
C GLU A 59 -10.36 10.05 -1.18
N LEU A 60 -10.68 11.23 -1.69
CA LEU A 60 -10.36 11.65 -3.04
C LEU A 60 -9.36 12.79 -2.95
N TRP A 61 -8.48 12.93 -3.92
CA TRP A 61 -7.69 14.15 -4.08
C TRP A 61 -7.35 14.34 -5.55
N ALA A 62 -7.08 15.58 -5.90
CA ALA A 62 -6.80 15.96 -7.28
C ALA A 62 -5.49 16.73 -7.40
N ALA A 63 -4.87 16.62 -8.57
CA ALA A 63 -3.62 17.27 -8.88
C ALA A 63 -3.49 17.56 -10.38
N LYS A 64 -2.69 18.57 -10.71
CA LYS A 64 -2.21 18.83 -12.06
C LYS A 64 -0.75 18.49 -12.17
N ARG A 65 -0.27 18.19 -13.37
CA ARG A 65 1.16 18.09 -13.62
C ARG A 65 1.75 19.46 -13.91
N THR A 66 2.86 19.79 -13.26
CA THR A 66 3.64 21.00 -13.56
C THR A 66 4.56 20.78 -14.76
N ASP A 67 5.16 21.86 -15.27
CA ASP A 67 5.96 21.86 -16.50
C ASP A 67 7.00 20.72 -16.55
N ARG A 68 7.02 20.03 -17.71
CA ARG A 68 7.68 18.75 -18.04
C ARG A 68 6.98 17.46 -17.58
N GLY A 69 5.77 17.52 -17.01
CA GLY A 69 4.94 16.31 -16.77
C GLY A 69 5.44 15.40 -15.63
N ALA A 70 6.51 15.78 -14.94
CA ALA A 70 7.19 14.91 -13.97
C ALA A 70 6.58 14.99 -12.56
N LYS A 71 6.15 16.18 -12.11
CA LYS A 71 5.67 16.41 -10.73
C LYS A 71 4.18 16.68 -10.69
N LEU A 72 3.52 16.12 -9.68
CA LEU A 72 2.13 16.43 -9.34
C LEU A 72 2.10 17.64 -8.40
N ALA A 73 1.44 18.72 -8.83
CA ALA A 73 1.02 19.81 -7.97
C ALA A 73 -0.43 19.57 -7.56
N MET A 74 -0.63 19.41 -6.25
CA MET A 74 -1.96 19.21 -5.68
C MET A 74 -2.86 20.42 -5.92
N THR A 75 -4.05 20.19 -6.45
CA THR A 75 -5.11 21.22 -6.60
C THR A 75 -6.10 21.20 -5.44
N THR A 76 -6.00 20.18 -4.59
CA THR A 76 -6.85 19.97 -3.41
C THR A 76 -5.98 19.79 -2.18
N SER A 77 -6.43 20.26 -1.02
CA SER A 77 -5.81 19.88 0.25
C SER A 77 -6.25 18.47 0.64
N ARG A 78 -5.30 17.57 0.93
CA ARG A 78 -5.62 16.22 1.44
C ARG A 78 -6.15 16.21 2.87
N ARG A 79 -6.20 17.36 3.54
CA ARG A 79 -6.75 17.51 4.90
C ARG A 79 -8.11 18.20 4.91
N ASP A 80 -8.62 18.58 3.75
CA ASP A 80 -9.94 19.21 3.64
C ASP A 80 -11.03 18.12 3.71
N PRO A 81 -11.91 18.12 4.74
CA PRO A 81 -12.95 17.12 4.91
C PRO A 81 -13.94 17.02 3.74
N ALA A 82 -14.06 18.05 2.90
CA ALA A 82 -14.92 18.01 1.70
C ALA A 82 -14.50 16.93 0.70
N TYR A 83 -13.25 16.46 0.78
CA TYR A 83 -12.68 15.43 -0.07
C TYR A 83 -12.77 14.01 0.52
N PHE A 84 -13.56 13.84 1.58
CA PHE A 84 -13.78 12.57 2.26
C PHE A 84 -15.27 12.19 2.28
N PRO A 85 -15.93 11.98 1.12
CA PRO A 85 -17.32 11.51 1.09
C PRO A 85 -17.48 10.17 1.81
N ARG A 86 -18.66 9.94 2.39
CA ARG A 86 -19.00 8.64 3.01
C ARG A 86 -18.93 7.52 1.97
N ALA A 87 -18.38 6.37 2.37
CA ALA A 87 -18.21 5.21 1.49
C ALA A 87 -19.50 4.69 0.81
N GLY A 88 -20.66 4.86 1.46
CA GLY A 88 -21.97 4.56 0.87
C GLY A 88 -22.51 5.61 -0.10
N ASP A 89 -21.95 6.82 -0.14
CA ASP A 89 -22.41 7.91 -1.00
C ASP A 89 -21.67 7.93 -2.34
N GLN A 90 -21.99 6.94 -3.17
CA GLN A 90 -21.48 6.81 -4.53
C GLN A 90 -21.74 8.07 -5.38
N ARG A 91 -22.84 8.79 -5.12
CA ARG A 91 -23.18 10.01 -5.85
C ARG A 91 -22.22 11.14 -5.49
N ALA A 92 -21.85 11.31 -4.22
CA ALA A 92 -20.87 12.29 -3.79
C ALA A 92 -19.48 12.02 -4.39
N VAL A 93 -19.01 10.76 -4.35
CA VAL A 93 -17.74 10.36 -4.99
C VAL A 93 -17.74 10.72 -6.47
N THR A 94 -18.83 10.40 -7.18
CA THR A 94 -18.99 10.68 -8.62
C THR A 94 -19.01 12.19 -8.91
N ARG A 95 -19.75 12.98 -8.13
CA ARG A 95 -19.81 14.45 -8.32
C ARG A 95 -18.45 15.11 -8.08
N LEU A 96 -17.74 14.68 -7.05
CA LEU A 96 -16.42 15.23 -6.73
C LEU A 96 -15.40 14.90 -7.82
N ALA A 97 -15.38 13.65 -8.29
CA ALA A 97 -14.54 13.24 -9.41
C ALA A 97 -14.87 14.02 -10.70
N ARG A 98 -16.16 14.20 -11.02
CA ARG A 98 -16.61 15.00 -12.17
C ARG A 98 -16.06 16.42 -12.12
N ARG A 99 -16.24 17.11 -10.99
CA ARG A 99 -15.80 18.50 -10.78
C ARG A 99 -14.31 18.66 -11.11
N HIS A 100 -13.46 17.78 -10.59
CA HIS A 100 -12.01 17.85 -10.80
C HIS A 100 -11.60 17.44 -12.21
N ARG A 101 -12.25 16.43 -12.79
CA ARG A 101 -12.04 16.06 -14.19
C ARG A 101 -12.38 17.21 -15.14
N GLU A 102 -13.49 17.91 -14.92
CA GLU A 102 -13.90 19.07 -15.71
C GLU A 102 -12.94 20.26 -15.55
N ALA A 103 -12.31 20.39 -14.38
CA ALA A 103 -11.22 21.35 -14.13
C ALA A 103 -9.87 20.95 -14.76
N GLY A 104 -9.80 19.76 -15.38
CA GLY A 104 -8.60 19.22 -16.02
C GLY A 104 -7.59 18.60 -15.06
N ASP A 105 -8.02 18.19 -13.86
CA ASP A 105 -7.17 17.53 -12.87
C ASP A 105 -7.09 16.01 -13.10
N GLU A 106 -5.97 15.41 -12.72
CA GLU A 106 -5.89 13.99 -12.38
C GLU A 106 -6.57 13.77 -11.02
N VAL A 107 -7.37 12.72 -10.89
CA VAL A 107 -8.05 12.39 -9.63
C VAL A 107 -7.58 11.03 -9.13
N PHE A 108 -7.36 10.96 -7.82
CA PHE A 108 -6.94 9.77 -7.11
C PHE A 108 -7.97 9.45 -6.03
N ALA A 109 -8.13 8.17 -5.71
CA ALA A 109 -9.02 7.72 -4.65
C ALA A 109 -8.37 6.61 -3.82
N SER A 110 -8.69 6.55 -2.53
CA SER A 110 -8.29 5.43 -1.67
C SER A 110 -9.12 4.18 -2.00
N PRO A 111 -8.50 3.00 -2.16
CA PRO A 111 -9.24 1.74 -2.27
C PRO A 111 -9.99 1.41 -0.97
N LEU A 112 -9.36 1.72 0.17
CA LEU A 112 -9.92 1.51 1.50
C LEU A 112 -10.58 2.76 2.07
N THR A 113 -11.45 2.54 3.04
CA THR A 113 -12.11 3.61 3.78
C THR A 113 -11.25 4.06 4.95
N ARG A 114 -11.53 5.27 5.42
CA ARG A 114 -10.84 5.93 6.52
C ARG A 114 -11.81 6.15 7.67
N ALA A 115 -11.33 5.96 8.89
CA ALA A 115 -12.09 6.26 10.11
C ALA A 115 -12.27 7.77 10.29
N GLU A 116 -11.26 8.54 9.89
CA GLU A 116 -11.19 9.99 10.03
C GLU A 116 -10.84 10.65 8.69
N PRO A 117 -11.19 11.94 8.47
CA PRO A 117 -10.88 12.68 7.24
C PRO A 117 -9.39 13.09 7.17
N GLU A 118 -8.49 12.12 7.36
CA GLU A 118 -7.05 12.32 7.35
C GLU A 118 -6.36 11.43 6.31
N PRO A 119 -5.33 11.94 5.62
CA PRO A 119 -4.56 11.17 4.67
C PRO A 119 -3.60 10.19 5.36
N GLY A 120 -3.14 9.19 4.61
CA GLY A 120 -2.11 8.25 5.07
C GLY A 120 -2.65 7.05 5.86
N LYS A 121 -1.78 6.09 6.17
CA LYS A 121 -2.17 4.76 6.64
C LYS A 121 -2.77 4.70 8.06
N HIS A 122 -2.58 5.74 8.88
CA HIS A 122 -3.05 5.77 10.27
C HIS A 122 -4.57 5.89 10.37
N ALA A 123 -5.20 6.60 9.43
CA ALA A 123 -6.65 6.69 9.36
C ALA A 123 -7.33 5.43 8.80
N VAL A 124 -6.56 4.39 8.43
CA VAL A 124 -7.07 3.11 7.93
C VAL A 124 -6.83 2.03 8.99
N THR A 125 -7.89 1.65 9.69
CA THR A 125 -7.86 0.69 10.80
C THR A 125 -8.04 -0.75 10.32
N SER A 126 -9.07 -1.00 9.51
CA SER A 126 -9.40 -2.29 8.91
C SER A 126 -9.90 -2.13 7.49
N GLY A 127 -9.98 -3.24 6.76
CA GLY A 127 -10.58 -3.25 5.43
C GLY A 127 -10.67 -4.62 4.79
N ALA A 128 -11.75 -4.84 4.05
CA ALA A 128 -11.98 -6.04 3.25
C ALA A 128 -11.83 -5.79 1.74
N VAL A 129 -10.81 -5.01 1.35
CA VAL A 129 -10.36 -4.85 -0.05
C VAL A 129 -8.83 -4.87 -0.05
N VAL A 130 -8.24 -5.64 -0.95
CA VAL A 130 -6.79 -5.67 -1.23
C VAL A 130 -6.57 -5.46 -2.73
N TRP A 131 -5.38 -5.04 -3.10
CA TRP A 131 -5.08 -4.69 -4.48
C TRP A 131 -3.64 -5.01 -4.88
N VAL A 132 -3.42 -4.99 -6.18
CA VAL A 132 -2.11 -4.90 -6.81
C VAL A 132 -2.12 -3.77 -7.82
N ASP A 133 -1.04 -3.00 -7.85
CA ASP A 133 -0.76 -1.99 -8.87
C ASP A 133 0.36 -2.54 -9.78
N ILE A 134 0.08 -2.74 -11.06
CA ILE A 134 0.99 -3.35 -12.02
C ILE A 134 1.32 -2.33 -13.09
N ASP A 135 2.54 -1.79 -13.08
CA ASP A 135 3.01 -0.83 -14.08
C ASP A 135 3.53 -1.49 -15.37
N ASP A 136 4.11 -2.70 -15.27
CA ASP A 136 4.70 -3.42 -16.40
C ASP A 136 3.65 -4.30 -17.12
N ALA A 137 3.39 -3.96 -18.38
CA ALA A 137 2.42 -4.67 -19.22
C ALA A 137 2.73 -6.18 -19.38
N HIS A 138 3.99 -6.60 -19.28
CA HIS A 138 4.35 -8.03 -19.36
C HIS A 138 3.83 -8.83 -18.16
N GLN A 139 3.66 -8.19 -17.00
CA GLN A 139 3.15 -8.83 -15.79
C GLN A 139 1.63 -9.02 -15.83
N ILE A 140 0.91 -8.35 -16.73
CA ILE A 140 -0.55 -8.51 -16.89
C ILE A 140 -0.91 -9.97 -17.24
N ALA A 141 -0.02 -10.70 -17.92
CA ALA A 141 -0.21 -12.12 -18.20
C ALA A 141 -0.32 -12.96 -16.91
N ARG A 142 0.46 -12.63 -15.87
CA ARG A 142 0.39 -13.30 -14.56
C ARG A 142 -0.95 -13.04 -13.88
N LEU A 143 -1.43 -11.79 -13.91
CA LEU A 143 -2.76 -11.44 -13.40
C LEU A 143 -3.87 -12.22 -14.13
N ARG A 144 -3.77 -12.39 -15.45
CA ARG A 144 -4.75 -13.16 -16.23
C ARG A 144 -4.73 -14.66 -15.91
N ALA A 145 -3.56 -15.21 -15.61
CA ALA A 145 -3.38 -16.62 -15.26
C ALA A 145 -3.70 -16.92 -13.78
N PHE A 146 -3.80 -15.89 -12.94
CA PHE A 146 -4.08 -16.05 -11.52
C PHE A 146 -5.49 -16.63 -11.29
N ALA A 147 -5.56 -17.72 -10.53
CA ALA A 147 -6.79 -18.51 -10.37
C ALA A 147 -7.90 -17.70 -9.69
N GLN A 148 -7.53 -16.94 -8.66
CA GLN A 148 -8.44 -16.05 -7.94
C GLN A 148 -8.64 -14.76 -8.74
N ARG A 149 -9.70 -14.73 -9.55
CA ARG A 149 -10.00 -13.57 -10.39
C ARG A 149 -10.28 -12.31 -9.54
N PRO A 150 -9.76 -11.14 -9.94
CA PRO A 150 -10.10 -9.86 -9.28
C PRO A 150 -11.57 -9.50 -9.50
N HIS A 151 -12.16 -8.74 -8.58
CA HIS A 151 -13.51 -8.20 -8.73
C HIS A 151 -13.55 -6.92 -9.56
N LEU A 152 -12.42 -6.21 -9.66
CA LEU A 152 -12.31 -4.99 -10.46
C LEU A 152 -10.91 -4.91 -11.05
N VAL A 153 -10.82 -4.55 -12.33
CA VAL A 153 -9.55 -4.20 -12.98
C VAL A 153 -9.70 -2.86 -13.66
N VAL A 154 -8.75 -1.97 -13.39
CA VAL A 154 -8.67 -0.61 -13.92
C VAL A 154 -7.40 -0.50 -14.76
N ALA A 155 -7.52 -0.12 -16.03
CA ALA A 155 -6.38 0.30 -16.81
C ALA A 155 -6.00 1.73 -16.41
N SER A 156 -4.76 1.93 -15.97
CA SER A 156 -4.30 3.18 -15.35
C SER A 156 -3.99 4.30 -16.36
N GLY A 157 -4.02 3.98 -17.66
CA GLY A 157 -3.71 4.89 -18.77
C GLY A 157 -2.22 4.95 -19.16
N SER A 158 -1.30 4.40 -18.35
CA SER A 158 0.14 4.36 -18.66
C SER A 158 0.63 3.03 -19.26
N GLY A 159 -0.29 2.10 -19.54
CA GLY A 159 0.04 0.72 -19.96
C GLY A 159 -0.09 -0.31 -18.83
N GLY A 160 -0.14 0.16 -17.58
CA GLY A 160 -0.37 -0.67 -16.39
C GLY A 160 -1.85 -0.82 -16.00
N VAL A 161 -2.09 -1.65 -14.99
CA VAL A 161 -3.42 -1.91 -14.42
C VAL A 161 -3.39 -1.93 -12.89
N HIS A 162 -4.48 -1.53 -12.27
CA HIS A 162 -4.75 -1.83 -10.87
C HIS A 162 -5.81 -2.92 -10.81
N ALA A 163 -5.62 -3.95 -9.99
CA ALA A 163 -6.60 -5.01 -9.79
C ALA A 163 -6.97 -5.12 -8.31
N TYR A 164 -8.24 -5.37 -8.03
CA TYR A 164 -8.82 -5.31 -6.68
C TYR A 164 -9.60 -6.59 -6.36
N TRP A 165 -9.44 -7.09 -5.13
CA TRP A 165 -10.20 -8.20 -4.59
C TRP A 165 -10.96 -7.77 -3.34
N ARG A 166 -12.24 -8.13 -3.28
CA ARG A 166 -13.10 -8.00 -2.11
C ARG A 166 -12.93 -9.22 -1.22
N LEU A 167 -12.75 -8.98 0.08
CA LEU A 167 -12.58 -10.02 1.08
C LEU A 167 -13.89 -10.26 1.84
N SER A 168 -14.12 -11.50 2.27
CA SER A 168 -15.29 -11.90 3.06
C SER A 168 -15.17 -11.52 4.54
N SER A 169 -13.96 -11.19 4.98
CA SER A 169 -13.65 -10.68 6.32
C SER A 169 -12.62 -9.57 6.21
N ASP A 170 -12.66 -8.62 7.14
CA ASP A 170 -11.69 -7.53 7.22
C ASP A 170 -10.29 -8.06 7.57
N LEU A 171 -9.28 -7.43 6.98
CA LEU A 171 -7.91 -7.46 7.48
C LEU A 171 -7.65 -6.19 8.28
N GLU A 172 -6.83 -6.29 9.33
CA GLU A 172 -6.51 -5.17 10.22
C GLU A 172 -5.09 -4.67 9.99
N GLY A 173 -4.91 -3.35 10.01
CA GLY A 173 -3.61 -2.69 10.02
C GLY A 173 -2.60 -3.27 9.02
N GLU A 174 -1.45 -3.73 9.53
CA GLU A 174 -0.36 -4.24 8.69
C GLU A 174 -0.68 -5.55 7.94
N ARG A 175 -1.75 -6.27 8.31
CA ARG A 175 -2.18 -7.46 7.55
C ARG A 175 -2.66 -7.09 6.15
N ILE A 176 -3.23 -5.89 5.99
CA ILE A 176 -3.58 -5.33 4.68
C ILE A 176 -2.32 -5.08 3.88
N ASP A 177 -1.34 -4.39 4.48
CA ASP A 177 -0.07 -4.07 3.81
C ASP A 177 0.63 -5.36 3.37
N ALA A 178 0.62 -6.40 4.20
CA ALA A 178 1.20 -7.70 3.89
C ALA A 178 0.46 -8.43 2.77
N ALA A 179 -0.89 -8.44 2.79
CA ALA A 179 -1.68 -9.01 1.71
C ALA A 179 -1.37 -8.34 0.36
N ASN A 180 -1.30 -7.00 0.34
CA ASN A 180 -0.91 -6.25 -0.86
C ASN A 180 0.53 -6.54 -1.30
N ARG A 181 1.49 -6.69 -0.36
CA ARG A 181 2.87 -7.09 -0.69
C ARG A 181 2.94 -8.49 -1.29
N ARG A 182 2.18 -9.46 -0.77
CA ARG A 182 2.12 -10.83 -1.33
C ARG A 182 1.55 -10.82 -2.75
N LEU A 183 0.49 -10.05 -2.97
CA LEU A 183 -0.08 -9.82 -4.30
C LEU A 183 0.94 -9.18 -5.24
N ALA A 184 1.61 -8.11 -4.82
CA ALA A 184 2.65 -7.44 -5.62
C ALA A 184 3.80 -8.38 -5.98
N ARG A 185 4.33 -9.15 -5.02
CA ARG A 185 5.39 -10.14 -5.30
C ARG A 185 4.93 -11.25 -6.24
N GLY A 186 3.77 -11.83 -5.98
CA GLY A 186 3.26 -12.96 -6.77
C GLY A 186 2.84 -12.58 -8.18
N LEU A 187 2.34 -11.35 -8.37
CA LEU A 187 1.75 -10.90 -9.64
C LEU A 187 2.60 -9.86 -10.39
N GLY A 188 3.77 -9.49 -9.87
CA GLY A 188 4.66 -8.51 -10.49
C GLY A 188 4.17 -7.05 -10.36
N GLY A 189 3.57 -6.71 -9.22
CA GLY A 189 3.13 -5.36 -8.91
C GLY A 189 4.20 -4.47 -8.27
N ASP A 190 3.93 -3.17 -8.23
CA ASP A 190 4.77 -2.17 -7.57
C ASP A 190 4.74 -2.35 -6.04
N MET A 191 5.89 -2.73 -5.49
CA MET A 191 6.09 -2.89 -4.05
C MET A 191 5.91 -1.57 -3.29
N GLN A 192 6.06 -0.42 -3.95
CA GLN A 192 5.86 0.91 -3.35
C GLN A 192 4.39 1.30 -3.21
N ALA A 193 3.47 0.57 -3.84
CA ALA A 193 2.03 0.83 -3.83
C ALA A 193 1.24 -0.06 -2.85
N THR A 194 1.93 -0.70 -1.90
CA THR A 194 1.36 -1.78 -1.06
C THR A 194 0.78 -1.31 0.29
N ASP A 195 1.04 -0.07 0.71
CA ASP A 195 0.55 0.42 2.01
C ASP A 195 -0.97 0.69 2.01
N ARG A 196 -1.65 0.37 3.12
CA ARG A 196 -3.10 0.55 3.25
C ARG A 196 -3.60 1.99 3.10
N GLY A 197 -2.71 2.97 3.25
CA GLY A 197 -3.02 4.39 3.09
C GLY A 197 -2.93 4.89 1.64
N ARG A 198 -2.60 4.02 0.69
CA ARG A 198 -2.38 4.35 -0.72
C ARG A 198 -3.64 4.90 -1.38
N SER A 199 -3.45 5.91 -2.22
CA SER A 199 -4.44 6.33 -3.22
C SER A 199 -3.95 5.94 -4.60
N LEU A 200 -4.87 5.49 -5.47
CA LEU A 200 -4.60 5.10 -6.84
C LEU A 200 -5.41 5.98 -7.80
N ARG A 201 -5.00 6.07 -9.07
CA ARG A 201 -5.74 6.84 -10.09
C ARG A 201 -7.18 6.35 -10.17
N LEU A 202 -8.13 7.27 -10.11
CA LEU A 202 -9.56 6.96 -10.15
C LEU A 202 -10.00 6.73 -11.61
N PRO A 203 -10.66 5.60 -11.94
CA PRO A 203 -11.19 5.39 -13.28
C PRO A 203 -12.29 6.40 -13.64
N GLY A 204 -12.49 6.64 -14.93
CA GLY A 204 -13.36 7.72 -15.40
C GLY A 204 -12.69 9.09 -15.32
N THR A 205 -11.37 9.15 -15.16
CA THR A 205 -10.55 10.37 -15.22
C THR A 205 -9.37 10.20 -16.18
N VAL A 206 -8.56 11.24 -16.38
CA VAL A 206 -7.41 11.21 -17.31
C VAL A 206 -6.12 11.02 -16.52
N ASN A 207 -5.23 10.18 -17.04
CA ASN A 207 -3.85 10.11 -16.58
C ASN A 207 -3.03 11.21 -17.25
N GLY A 208 -2.75 12.28 -16.54
CA GLY A 208 -2.01 13.43 -17.06
C GLY A 208 -0.56 13.14 -17.46
N LYS A 209 0.03 11.98 -17.09
CA LYS A 209 1.39 11.61 -17.50
C LYS A 209 1.47 11.34 -19.01
N VAL A 210 0.40 10.73 -19.55
CA VAL A 210 0.34 10.24 -20.93
C VAL A 210 -0.86 10.82 -21.69
N GLY A 211 -1.78 11.50 -21.00
CA GLY A 211 -3.01 12.07 -21.58
C GLY A 211 -4.12 11.04 -21.87
N ARG A 212 -3.92 9.76 -21.50
CA ARG A 212 -4.86 8.67 -21.76
C ARG A 212 -5.88 8.48 -20.63
N SER A 213 -7.04 7.92 -20.95
CA SER A 213 -8.07 7.65 -19.94
C SER A 213 -7.64 6.55 -18.96
N CYS A 214 -7.81 6.82 -17.65
CA CYS A 214 -7.86 5.80 -16.61
C CYS A 214 -9.26 5.20 -16.61
N ARG A 215 -9.41 3.89 -16.83
CA ARG A 215 -10.71 3.28 -17.10
C ARG A 215 -10.91 1.90 -16.49
N VAL A 216 -12.15 1.59 -16.12
CA VAL A 216 -12.53 0.22 -15.73
C VAL A 216 -12.52 -0.65 -16.99
N VAL A 217 -11.80 -1.77 -16.94
CA VAL A 217 -11.74 -2.75 -18.04
C VAL A 217 -12.46 -4.06 -17.69
N PHE A 218 -12.58 -4.36 -16.40
CA PHE A 218 -13.32 -5.51 -15.90
C PHE A 218 -13.98 -5.20 -14.56
N ALA A 219 -15.23 -5.62 -14.37
CA ALA A 219 -15.92 -5.57 -13.08
C ALA A 219 -16.78 -6.82 -12.89
N ASP A 220 -16.56 -7.54 -11.80
CA ASP A 220 -17.38 -8.67 -11.37
C ASP A 220 -18.28 -8.27 -10.19
N LEU A 221 -19.54 -7.97 -10.51
CA LEU A 221 -20.56 -7.61 -9.54
C LEU A 221 -21.29 -8.83 -8.97
N ALA A 222 -21.13 -10.01 -9.58
CA ALA A 222 -21.71 -11.28 -9.10
C ALA A 222 -20.78 -12.04 -8.17
N GLY A 223 -19.46 -11.92 -8.38
CA GLY A 223 -18.45 -12.67 -7.65
C GLY A 223 -18.55 -12.43 -6.15
N ARG A 224 -18.67 -13.51 -5.38
CA ARG A 224 -18.64 -13.42 -3.92
C ARG A 224 -17.30 -12.86 -3.45
N ALA A 225 -17.29 -12.28 -2.25
CA ALA A 225 -16.03 -11.94 -1.62
C ALA A 225 -15.21 -13.21 -1.30
N LEU A 226 -13.89 -13.13 -1.42
CA LEU A 226 -12.97 -14.23 -1.17
C LEU A 226 -12.56 -14.25 0.30
N SER A 227 -12.37 -15.41 0.90
CA SER A 227 -11.69 -15.44 2.21
C SER A 227 -10.23 -14.98 2.05
N PRO A 228 -9.62 -14.36 3.07
CA PRO A 228 -8.22 -13.98 2.98
C PRO A 228 -7.29 -15.16 2.67
N SER A 229 -7.53 -16.34 3.24
CA SER A 229 -6.74 -17.55 2.95
C SER A 229 -6.92 -18.02 1.51
N GLU A 230 -8.15 -18.09 1.01
CA GLU A 230 -8.44 -18.48 -0.38
C GLU A 230 -7.68 -17.63 -1.41
N LEU A 231 -7.53 -16.33 -1.14
CA LEU A 231 -6.75 -15.44 -2.00
C LEU A 231 -5.24 -15.58 -1.79
N LEU A 232 -4.80 -15.63 -0.53
CA LEU A 232 -3.39 -15.47 -0.20
C LEU A 232 -2.60 -16.77 -0.21
N ASP A 233 -3.20 -17.93 0.02
CA ASP A 233 -2.48 -19.21 0.15
C ASP A 233 -1.77 -19.63 -1.15
N ALA A 234 -2.27 -19.18 -2.30
CA ALA A 234 -1.64 -19.39 -3.61
C ALA A 234 -0.48 -18.43 -3.91
N LEU A 235 -0.21 -17.45 -3.03
CA LEU A 235 0.79 -16.41 -3.22
C LEU A 235 2.00 -16.63 -2.30
N PRO A 236 3.20 -16.20 -2.73
CA PRO A 236 4.39 -16.28 -1.89
C PRO A 236 4.16 -15.62 -0.54
N ALA A 237 4.78 -16.18 0.51
CA ALA A 237 4.75 -15.58 1.83
C ALA A 237 5.35 -14.16 1.79
N ASP A 238 4.87 -13.28 2.67
CA ASP A 238 5.53 -11.99 2.86
C ASP A 238 6.78 -12.23 3.70
N PRO A 239 8.00 -11.94 3.21
CA PRO A 239 9.21 -12.08 4.01
C PRO A 239 9.26 -11.06 5.16
N LYS A 240 8.45 -9.99 5.10
CA LYS A 240 8.24 -9.13 6.25
C LYS A 240 7.24 -9.82 7.18
N PRO A 241 7.63 -10.26 8.39
CA PRO A 241 6.68 -10.77 9.35
C PRO A 241 5.67 -9.65 9.61
N VAL A 242 4.40 -9.97 9.38
CA VAL A 242 3.33 -9.23 10.03
C VAL A 242 3.63 -9.39 11.51
N ALA A 243 3.66 -8.30 12.27
CA ALA A 243 3.55 -8.41 13.71
C ALA A 243 2.21 -9.11 13.97
N GLU A 244 2.22 -10.44 14.05
CA GLU A 244 1.04 -11.18 14.48
C GLU A 244 0.66 -10.57 15.81
N ALA A 245 -0.60 -10.15 15.95
CA ALA A 245 -1.15 -9.84 17.25
C ALA A 245 -0.96 -11.10 18.08
N THR A 246 0.10 -11.11 18.89
CA THR A 246 0.40 -12.20 19.80
C THR A 246 -0.91 -12.52 20.51
N PRO A 247 -1.40 -13.77 20.51
CA PRO A 247 -2.50 -14.10 21.41
C PRO A 247 -2.06 -13.60 22.77
N ARG A 248 -2.89 -12.75 23.39
CA ARG A 248 -2.61 -12.12 24.69
C ARG A 248 -2.00 -13.21 25.56
N ARG A 249 -0.68 -13.13 25.79
CA ARG A 249 -0.05 -13.98 26.78
C ARG A 249 -0.84 -13.72 28.05
N SER A 250 -1.29 -14.80 28.69
CA SER A 250 -1.93 -14.75 29.99
C SER A 250 -1.15 -13.76 30.88
N PRO A 251 -1.81 -12.86 31.62
CA PRO A 251 -1.17 -11.75 32.34
C PRO A 251 -0.37 -12.21 33.58
N ALA A 252 0.54 -13.17 33.43
CA ALA A 252 1.24 -13.84 34.53
C ALA A 252 2.74 -14.08 34.29
N LEU A 253 3.38 -13.32 33.39
CA LEU A 253 4.83 -13.08 33.45
C LEU A 253 5.00 -11.57 33.46
N ALA A 254 5.49 -11.02 34.57
CA ALA A 254 5.83 -9.62 34.65
C ALA A 254 6.70 -9.27 33.44
N ALA A 255 6.31 -8.26 32.66
CA ALA A 255 7.09 -7.80 31.51
C ALA A 255 8.56 -7.65 31.94
N ASP A 256 9.48 -8.33 31.25
CA ASP A 256 10.91 -8.23 31.55
C ASP A 256 11.26 -6.74 31.45
N GLU A 257 12.00 -6.21 32.42
CA GLU A 257 12.47 -4.82 32.42
C GLU A 257 13.12 -4.45 31.08
N ALA A 258 13.76 -5.44 30.44
CA ALA A 258 14.39 -5.31 29.15
C ALA A 258 13.43 -5.10 27.97
N ASP A 259 12.16 -5.49 28.09
CA ASP A 259 11.13 -5.28 27.07
C ASP A 259 10.68 -3.80 26.98
N ARG A 260 11.08 -2.95 27.93
CA ARG A 260 10.74 -1.52 27.97
C ARG A 260 11.82 -0.60 27.41
N ILE A 261 13.01 -1.14 27.13
CA ILE A 261 14.14 -0.35 26.63
C ILE A 261 13.86 0.07 25.20
N ALA A 262 14.04 1.36 24.93
CA ALA A 262 13.78 1.91 23.60
C ALA A 262 14.76 1.31 22.56
N PRO A 263 14.33 1.00 21.33
CA PRO A 263 15.22 0.44 20.34
C PRO A 263 16.47 1.28 20.04
N PRO A 264 16.42 2.62 19.94
CA PRO A 264 17.63 3.41 19.73
C PRO A 264 18.66 3.26 20.86
N GLU A 265 18.20 2.97 22.09
CA GLU A 265 19.06 2.78 23.25
C GLU A 265 19.79 1.44 23.18
N TYR A 266 19.06 0.32 23.10
CA TYR A 266 19.73 -0.97 23.07
C TYR A 266 20.50 -1.20 21.77
N PHE A 267 20.07 -0.61 20.65
CA PHE A 267 20.77 -0.76 19.39
C PHE A 267 22.14 -0.09 19.47
N ARG A 268 22.20 1.10 20.09
CA ARG A 268 23.47 1.79 20.35
C ARG A 268 24.39 0.99 21.26
N VAL A 269 23.85 0.42 22.33
CA VAL A 269 24.63 -0.38 23.29
C VAL A 269 25.18 -1.66 22.65
N LEU A 270 24.35 -2.40 21.92
CA LEU A 270 24.74 -3.71 21.36
C LEU A 270 25.57 -3.62 20.08
N THR A 271 25.43 -2.55 19.30
CA THR A 271 26.07 -2.44 17.97
C THR A 271 27.11 -1.32 17.89
N GLY A 272 27.11 -0.38 18.84
CA GLY A 272 27.90 0.85 18.76
C GLY A 272 27.39 1.88 17.74
N LEU A 273 26.34 1.58 16.98
CA LEU A 273 25.81 2.49 15.95
C LEU A 273 24.97 3.61 16.58
N SER A 274 25.19 4.84 16.11
CA SER A 274 24.37 5.98 16.53
C SER A 274 22.99 5.91 15.88
N VAL A 275 21.95 5.90 16.72
CA VAL A 275 20.55 5.93 16.31
C VAL A 275 19.87 7.14 16.97
N PRO A 276 19.17 8.01 16.21
CA PRO A 276 18.35 9.08 16.77
C PRO A 276 17.26 8.53 17.71
N GLU A 277 16.92 9.24 18.78
CA GLU A 277 15.87 8.83 19.73
C GLU A 277 14.50 8.61 19.08
N ARG A 278 14.20 9.38 18.02
CA ARG A 278 12.98 9.20 17.20
C ARG A 278 13.00 7.97 16.29
N GLY A 279 14.06 7.15 16.35
CA GLY A 279 14.32 6.08 15.40
C GLY A 279 14.82 6.58 14.04
N GLY A 280 15.12 5.66 13.14
CA GLY A 280 15.63 5.97 11.81
C GLY A 280 16.27 4.79 11.09
N HIS A 281 16.67 5.01 9.84
CA HIS A 281 17.43 4.03 9.08
C HIS A 281 18.93 4.16 9.38
N VAL A 282 19.59 3.04 9.65
CA VAL A 282 21.03 2.89 9.84
C VAL A 282 21.56 1.76 8.96
N LEU A 283 22.89 1.69 8.80
CA LEU A 283 23.53 0.53 8.17
C LEU A 283 23.28 -0.70 9.05
N CYS A 284 22.93 -1.81 8.42
CA CYS A 284 22.70 -3.05 9.13
C CYS A 284 24.01 -3.60 9.70
N PRO A 285 24.05 -3.96 11.00
CA PRO A 285 25.25 -4.56 11.59
C PRO A 285 25.45 -6.04 11.21
N LEU A 286 24.53 -6.64 10.45
CA LEU A 286 24.50 -8.09 10.18
C LEU A 286 24.95 -8.47 8.77
N HIS A 287 25.17 -7.49 7.90
CA HIS A 287 25.70 -7.71 6.54
C HIS A 287 26.39 -6.44 6.03
N GLU A 288 27.26 -6.58 5.05
CA GLU A 288 27.95 -5.44 4.44
C GLU A 288 27.05 -4.71 3.45
N GLU A 289 26.89 -3.40 3.64
CA GLU A 289 26.13 -2.55 2.72
C GLU A 289 26.66 -1.12 2.70
N ARG A 290 26.32 -0.40 1.62
CA ARG A 290 26.67 1.03 1.44
C ARG A 290 25.49 1.98 1.62
N THR A 291 24.27 1.44 1.78
CA THR A 291 23.05 2.23 1.91
C THR A 291 22.28 1.72 3.14
N PRO A 292 21.88 2.61 4.07
CA PRO A 292 21.12 2.21 5.26
C PRO A 292 19.85 1.43 4.92
N SER A 293 19.78 0.16 5.35
CA SER A 293 18.59 -0.68 5.16
C SER A 293 17.95 -1.11 6.49
N CYS A 294 18.58 -0.85 7.62
CA CYS A 294 18.09 -1.24 8.95
C CYS A 294 17.27 -0.12 9.59
N LEU A 295 15.96 -0.30 9.69
CA LEU A 295 15.06 0.61 10.38
C LEU A 295 14.98 0.27 11.87
N VAL A 296 15.38 1.20 12.72
CA VAL A 296 15.22 1.13 14.18
C VAL A 296 14.03 2.03 14.56
N TYR A 297 13.03 1.46 15.22
CA TYR A 297 11.83 2.20 15.65
C TYR A 297 12.07 2.95 16.97
N ALA A 298 11.27 3.95 17.31
CA ALA A 298 11.36 4.61 18.63
C ALA A 298 10.66 3.80 19.73
N GLU A 299 9.60 3.07 19.35
CA GLU A 299 8.73 2.37 20.28
C GLU A 299 9.26 0.95 20.60
N PRO A 300 9.43 0.56 21.89
CA PRO A 300 9.93 -0.76 22.30
C PRO A 300 9.17 -1.94 21.68
N GLU A 301 7.86 -1.79 21.48
CA GLU A 301 6.97 -2.83 20.95
C GLU A 301 7.27 -3.14 19.48
N ARG A 302 7.90 -2.21 18.75
CA ARG A 302 8.16 -2.32 17.32
C ARG A 302 9.58 -2.79 16.99
N GLY A 303 10.55 -2.50 17.87
CA GLY A 303 11.90 -3.02 17.77
C GLY A 303 12.71 -2.49 16.57
N TRP A 304 13.28 -3.38 15.77
CA TRP A 304 14.09 -3.05 14.60
C TRP A 304 13.87 -4.06 13.46
N TRP A 305 14.10 -3.64 12.21
CA TRP A 305 13.99 -4.49 11.03
C TRP A 305 14.95 -4.08 9.92
N CYS A 306 15.65 -5.05 9.34
CA CYS A 306 16.47 -4.83 8.15
C CYS A 306 15.75 -5.18 6.84
N PHE A 307 15.66 -4.19 5.94
CA PHE A 307 15.12 -4.34 4.58
C PHE A 307 16.18 -4.77 3.55
N GLY A 308 17.43 -4.97 3.99
CA GLY A 308 18.56 -5.41 3.17
C GLY A 308 18.64 -6.93 3.03
N ALA A 309 19.84 -7.41 2.68
CA ALA A 309 20.07 -8.81 2.32
C ALA A 309 19.80 -9.80 3.47
N CYS A 310 20.00 -9.41 4.73
CA CYS A 310 19.81 -10.32 5.85
C CYS A 310 18.33 -10.57 6.19
N GLY A 311 17.42 -9.63 5.93
CA GLY A 311 15.99 -9.77 6.23
C GLY A 311 15.67 -10.08 7.71
N LYS A 312 16.57 -9.76 8.64
CA LYS A 312 16.42 -10.03 10.08
C LYS A 312 15.82 -8.83 10.82
N GLY A 313 15.15 -9.10 11.93
CA GLY A 313 14.61 -8.09 12.82
C GLY A 313 13.87 -8.69 14.02
N GLY A 314 13.50 -7.85 14.96
CA GLY A 314 12.83 -8.24 16.20
C GLY A 314 13.03 -7.20 17.30
N ARG A 315 13.03 -7.64 18.56
CA ARG A 315 13.27 -6.80 19.74
C ARG A 315 14.70 -6.97 20.25
N LEU A 316 14.96 -6.55 21.49
CA LEU A 316 16.27 -6.57 22.13
C LEU A 316 17.00 -7.91 21.98
N TYR A 317 16.36 -9.01 22.41
CA TYR A 317 17.01 -10.32 22.41
C TYR A 317 17.16 -10.90 21.00
N ASP A 318 16.32 -10.49 20.05
CA ASP A 318 16.50 -10.83 18.64
C ASP A 318 17.73 -10.15 18.05
N LEU A 319 17.99 -8.88 18.41
CA LEU A 319 19.24 -8.21 18.02
C LEU A 319 20.44 -8.93 18.60
N ALA A 320 20.38 -9.26 19.90
CA ALA A 320 21.46 -9.93 20.59
C ALA A 320 21.76 -11.31 19.98
N SER A 321 20.72 -12.12 19.72
CA SER A 321 20.89 -13.40 19.03
C SER A 321 21.48 -13.20 17.62
N ALA A 322 20.95 -12.25 16.85
CA ALA A 322 21.37 -12.05 15.47
C ALA A 322 22.83 -11.61 15.33
N LEU A 323 23.33 -10.76 16.24
CA LEU A 323 24.73 -10.33 16.27
C LEU A 323 25.68 -11.49 16.60
N GLY A 324 25.24 -12.47 17.39
CA GLY A 324 25.94 -13.73 17.63
C GLY A 324 25.78 -14.77 16.51
N GLY A 325 25.11 -14.43 15.40
CA GLY A 325 24.82 -15.36 14.30
C GLY A 325 23.62 -16.28 14.54
N GLY A 326 22.90 -16.11 15.65
CA GLY A 326 21.77 -16.93 16.07
C GLY A 326 20.43 -16.62 15.37
N PRO A 327 19.38 -17.39 15.71
CA PRO A 327 18.03 -17.25 15.16
C PRO A 327 17.30 -16.02 15.73
N VAL A 328 16.23 -15.57 15.05
CA VAL A 328 15.37 -14.47 15.48
C VAL A 328 13.90 -14.86 15.47
N GLY A 329 13.05 -14.08 16.15
CA GLY A 329 11.60 -14.27 16.14
C GLY A 329 11.18 -15.58 16.82
N ARG A 330 10.37 -16.38 16.13
CA ARG A 330 9.84 -17.65 16.68
C ARG A 330 10.91 -18.71 16.86
N GLU A 331 11.99 -18.64 16.09
CA GLU A 331 13.10 -19.58 16.17
C GLU A 331 14.03 -19.28 17.35
N LEU A 332 13.93 -18.11 17.97
CA LEU A 332 14.70 -17.76 19.16
C LEU A 332 14.04 -18.31 20.43
N HIS A 333 14.47 -19.49 20.85
CA HIS A 333 13.97 -20.19 22.04
C HIS A 333 15.07 -21.04 22.69
N GLY A 334 14.78 -21.62 23.87
CA GLY A 334 15.70 -22.52 24.56
C GLY A 334 17.04 -21.87 24.92
N GLU A 335 18.14 -22.59 24.73
CA GLU A 335 19.49 -22.14 25.07
C GLU A 335 19.90 -20.87 24.32
N ALA A 336 19.56 -20.76 23.02
CA ALA A 336 19.86 -19.57 22.22
C ALA A 336 19.20 -18.31 22.79
N PHE A 337 17.97 -18.43 23.27
CA PHE A 337 17.29 -17.32 23.96
C PHE A 337 17.96 -16.97 25.28
N LEU A 338 18.34 -17.97 26.10
CA LEU A 338 18.98 -17.75 27.38
C LEU A 338 20.35 -17.08 27.22
N GLU A 339 21.12 -17.45 26.19
CA GLU A 339 22.40 -16.84 25.85
C GLU A 339 22.24 -15.39 25.38
N ALA A 340 21.36 -15.14 24.42
CA ALA A 340 21.05 -13.79 23.95
C ALA A 340 20.56 -12.89 25.09
N ARG A 341 19.73 -13.44 25.99
CA ARG A 341 19.23 -12.73 27.18
C ARG A 341 20.36 -12.39 28.16
N ARG A 342 21.24 -13.35 28.49
CA ARG A 342 22.39 -13.08 29.38
C ARG A 342 23.28 -11.99 28.81
N TRP A 343 23.67 -12.12 27.54
CA TRP A 343 24.55 -11.15 26.90
C TRP A 343 23.93 -9.75 26.83
N ALA A 344 22.69 -9.63 26.36
CA ALA A 344 22.02 -8.35 26.25
C ALA A 344 21.86 -7.65 27.60
N ARG A 345 21.52 -8.40 28.66
CA ARG A 345 21.37 -7.85 30.01
C ARG A 345 22.70 -7.38 30.59
N ALA A 346 23.77 -8.15 30.40
CA ALA A 346 25.11 -7.74 30.80
C ALA A 346 25.53 -6.44 30.09
N ALA A 347 25.33 -6.37 28.77
CA ALA A 347 25.65 -5.18 27.98
C ALA A 347 24.86 -3.93 28.42
N LEU A 348 23.62 -4.11 28.87
CA LEU A 348 22.74 -3.04 29.34
C LEU A 348 22.86 -2.74 30.85
N GLY A 349 23.74 -3.44 31.57
CA GLY A 349 23.90 -3.26 33.02
C GLY A 349 22.66 -3.68 33.84
N LEU A 350 21.86 -4.60 33.33
CA LEU A 350 20.63 -5.12 33.97
C LEU A 350 20.88 -6.39 34.80
N GLU A 351 22.09 -6.58 35.27
CA GLU A 351 22.45 -7.72 36.11
C GLU A 351 21.82 -7.55 37.49
N ARG A 352 20.89 -8.46 37.83
CA ARG A 352 20.39 -8.68 39.19
C ARG A 352 20.53 -10.15 39.51
#